data_AF-A0A1F8CJV8-F1
#
_entry.id   AF-A0A1F8CJV8-F1
#
_cell.length_a   1.000
_cell.length_b   1.000
_cell.length_c   1.000
_cell.angle_alpha   90.00
_cell.angle_beta   90.00
_cell.angle_gamma   90.00
#
_symmetry.space_group_name_H-M   'P 1'
#
loop_
_entity.id
_entity.type
_entity.pdbx_description
1 polymer ?
#
loop_
_entity_poly.entity_id
_entity_poly.type
_entity_poly.pdbx_seq_one_letter_code
_entity_poly.pdbx_strand_id
1 'polypeptide(L)' 'MSDTKLLQTILDKVSSVDKKIDTLGEKVDKRFNKVDKRLDTIGMSVARLEDDSPTIEEFDGLEKRVSKLEKHAASV' A
#
# COMPACT_ATOMS: atom_id res chain seq x y z
N MET A 1 25.74 -1.84 -50.45
CA MET A 1 24.45 -2.57 -50.45
C MET A 1 24.24 -3.39 -49.19
N SER A 2 25.21 -4.20 -48.74
CA SER A 2 25.08 -4.96 -47.47
C SER A 2 25.03 -4.07 -46.23
N ASP A 3 25.88 -3.05 -46.15
CA ASP A 3 25.92 -2.15 -44.98
C ASP A 3 24.63 -1.35 -44.82
N THR A 4 24.03 -0.92 -45.93
CA THR A 4 22.72 -0.23 -45.94
C THR A 4 21.61 -1.12 -45.39
N LYS A 5 21.62 -2.42 -45.72
CA LYS A 5 20.65 -3.39 -45.18
C LYS A 5 20.87 -3.66 -43.70
N LEU A 6 22.12 -3.73 -43.26
CA LEU A 6 22.46 -3.86 -41.84
C LEU A 6 21.98 -2.65 -41.04
N LEU A 7 22.25 -1.43 -41.54
CA LEU A 7 21.79 -0.19 -40.93
C LEU A 7 20.26 -0.11 -40.86
N GLN A 8 19.55 -0.51 -41.91
CA GLN A 8 18.08 -0.56 -41.89
C GLN A 8 17.56 -1.53 -40.82
N THR A 9 18.15 -2.73 -40.73
CA THR A 9 17.77 -3.74 -39.72
C THR A 9 18.00 -3.22 -38.30
N ILE A 10 19.11 -2.51 -38.08
CA ILE A 10 19.40 -1.86 -36.80
C ILE A 10 18.36 -0.79 -36.50
N LEU A 11 18.04 0.08 -37.46
CA LEU A 11 17.05 1.14 -37.30
C LEU A 11 15.66 0.58 -36.95
N ASP A 12 15.25 -0.50 -37.63
CA ASP A 12 13.98 -1.19 -37.35
C ASP A 12 13.98 -1.77 -35.93
N LYS A 13 15.11 -2.34 -35.50
CA LYS A 13 15.25 -2.89 -34.15
C LYS A 13 15.20 -1.81 -33.08
N VAL A 14 15.90 -0.68 -33.28
CA VAL A 14 15.89 0.48 -32.37
C VAL A 14 14.46 1.03 -32.27
N SER A 15 13.78 1.22 -33.40
CA SER A 15 12.38 1.68 -33.42
C SER A 15 11.44 0.71 -32.68
N SER A 16 11.70 -0.60 -32.77
CA SER A 16 10.94 -1.59 -32.00
C SER A 16 11.26 -1.55 -30.50
N VAL A 17 12.50 -1.21 -30.12
CA VAL A 17 12.89 -1.08 -28.71
C VAL A 17 12.25 0.16 -28.11
N ASP A 18 12.26 1.31 -28.81
CA ASP A 18 11.62 2.55 -28.36
C ASP A 18 10.14 2.32 -28.02
N LYS A 19 9.38 1.71 -28.94
CA LYS A 19 7.96 1.38 -28.69
C LYS A 19 7.75 0.48 -27.47
N LYS A 20 8.67 -0.46 -27.22
CA LYS A 20 8.60 -1.33 -26.04
C LYS A 20 8.91 -0.56 -24.77
N ILE A 21 9.85 0.38 -24.81
CA ILE A 21 10.17 1.26 -23.69
C ILE A 21 8.96 2.14 -23.35
N ASP A 22 8.32 2.76 -24.33
CA ASP A 22 7.11 3.56 -24.11
C ASP A 22 5.99 2.73 -23.47
N THR A 23 5.74 1.53 -24.01
CA THR A 23 4.74 0.60 -23.47
C THR A 23 5.07 0.16 -22.03
N LEU A 24 6.36 -0.03 -21.72
CA LEU A 24 6.80 -0.37 -20.37
C LEU A 24 6.59 0.81 -19.42
N GLY A 25 6.93 2.04 -19.85
CA GLY A 25 6.69 3.27 -19.09
C GLY A 25 5.22 3.39 -18.70
N GLU A 26 4.30 3.28 -19.66
CA GLU A 26 2.86 3.36 -19.38
C GLU A 26 2.38 2.27 -18.41
N LYS A 27 2.91 1.04 -18.51
CA LYS A 27 2.55 -0.06 -17.62
C LYS A 27 3.05 0.19 -16.20
N VAL A 28 4.24 0.75 -16.08
CA VAL A 28 4.84 1.13 -14.80
C VAL A 28 4.01 2.24 -14.15
N ASP A 29 3.69 3.30 -14.88
CA ASP A 29 2.85 4.41 -14.37
C ASP A 29 1.47 3.92 -13.92
N LYS A 30 0.81 3.06 -14.71
CA LYS A 30 -0.48 2.46 -14.33
C LYS A 30 -0.38 1.63 -13.05
N ARG A 31 0.73 0.92 -12.84
CA ARG A 31 0.96 0.12 -11.63
C ARG A 31 1.23 0.99 -10.42
N PHE A 32 2.06 2.02 -10.54
CA PHE A 32 2.33 2.97 -9.45
C PHE A 32 1.07 3.70 -9.03
N ASN A 33 0.29 4.23 -9.97
CA ASN A 33 -1.02 4.85 -9.68
C ASN A 33 -1.99 3.90 -8.94
N LYS A 34 -1.92 2.59 -9.19
CA LYS A 34 -2.72 1.59 -8.47
C LYS A 34 -2.18 1.34 -7.05
N VAL A 35 -0.86 1.39 -6.87
CA VAL A 35 -0.22 1.27 -5.55
C VAL A 35 -0.56 2.47 -4.69
N ASP A 36 -0.46 3.70 -5.21
CA ASP A 36 -0.77 4.92 -4.49
C ASP A 36 -2.20 4.89 -3.92
N LYS A 37 -3.19 4.55 -4.75
CA LYS A 37 -4.59 4.40 -4.31
C LYS A 37 -4.78 3.37 -3.20
N ARG A 38 -4.00 2.28 -3.24
CA ARG A 38 -4.04 1.25 -2.18
C ARG A 38 -3.41 1.77 -0.89
N LEU A 39 -2.32 2.53 -0.99
CA LEU A 39 -1.69 3.17 0.16
C LEU A 39 -2.61 4.20 0.79
N ASP A 40 -3.32 5.01 0.00
CA ASP A 40 -4.34 5.94 0.51
C ASP A 40 -5.43 5.21 1.30
N THR A 41 -5.94 4.10 0.75
CA THR A 41 -6.96 3.27 1.40
C THR A 41 -6.45 2.66 2.71
N ILE A 42 -5.21 2.18 2.72
CA ILE A 42 -4.57 1.64 3.92
C ILE A 42 -4.40 2.76 4.95
N GLY A 43 -3.94 3.94 4.54
CA GLY A 43 -3.76 5.11 5.42
C GLY A 43 -5.08 5.49 6.10
N MET A 44 -6.18 5.57 5.35
CA MET A 44 -7.51 5.80 5.92
C MET A 44 -7.96 4.70 6.89
N SER A 45 -7.63 3.44 6.60
CA SER A 45 -8.00 2.32 7.47
C SER A 45 -7.21 2.33 8.77
N VAL A 46 -5.92 2.67 8.71
CA VAL A 46 -5.05 2.81 9.89
C VAL A 46 -5.54 3.96 10.77
N ALA A 47 -5.85 5.12 10.18
CA ALA A 47 -6.39 6.25 10.94
C ALA A 47 -7.69 5.89 11.68
N ARG A 48 -8.59 5.14 11.04
CA ARG A 48 -9.81 4.65 11.71
C ARG A 48 -9.52 3.67 12.86
N LEU A 49 -8.56 2.77 12.67
CA LEU A 49 -8.17 1.84 13.73
C LEU A 49 -7.53 2.56 14.91
N GLU A 50 -6.75 3.61 14.64
CA GLU A 50 -6.18 4.47 15.68
C GLU A 50 -7.28 5.17 16.48
N ASP A 51 -8.27 5.77 15.79
CA ASP A 51 -9.41 6.44 16.41
C ASP A 51 -10.33 5.49 17.21
N ASP A 52 -10.56 4.27 16.72
CA ASP A 52 -11.46 3.28 17.36
C ASP A 52 -10.76 2.46 18.46
N SER A 53 -9.43 2.52 18.58
CA SER A 53 -8.68 1.73 19.56
C SER A 53 -8.73 2.36 20.95
N PRO A 54 -9.17 1.63 22.00
CA PRO A 54 -9.09 2.14 23.36
C PRO A 54 -7.63 2.37 23.74
N THR A 55 -7.39 3.47 24.42
CA THR A 55 -6.07 3.77 24.97
C THR A 55 -5.71 2.77 26.08
N ILE A 56 -4.40 2.62 26.34
CA ILE A 56 -3.91 1.81 27.47
C ILE A 56 -4.52 2.30 28.79
N GLU A 57 -4.67 3.62 28.94
CA GLU A 57 -5.23 4.26 30.13
C GLU A 57 -6.70 3.88 30.36
N GLU A 58 -7.50 3.77 29.28
CA GLU A 58 -8.88 3.31 29.36
C GLU A 58 -8.98 1.84 29.77
N PHE A 59 -8.09 0.98 29.25
CA PHE A 59 -8.00 -0.41 29.67
C PHE A 59 -7.63 -0.56 31.15
N ASP A 60 -6.63 0.19 31.63
CA ASP A 60 -6.24 0.20 33.04
C ASP A 60 -7.39 0.69 33.95
N GLY A 61 -8.16 1.66 33.47
CA GLY A 61 -9.35 2.16 34.15
C GLY A 61 -10.45 1.09 34.27
N LEU A 62 -10.68 0.34 33.19
CA LEU A 62 -11.60 -0.80 33.14
C LEU A 62 -11.16 -1.93 34.09
N GLU A 63 -9.88 -2.30 34.07
CA GLU A 63 -9.34 -3.35 34.94
C GLU A 63 -9.60 -3.02 36.42
N LYS A 64 -9.29 -1.79 36.86
CA LYS A 64 -9.56 -1.33 38.22
C LYS A 64 -11.04 -1.41 38.59
N ARG A 65 -11.95 -1.11 37.66
CA ARG A 65 -13.41 -1.19 37.88
C ARG A 65 -13.86 -2.63 38.01
N VAL A 66 -13.35 -3.53 37.16
CA VAL A 66 -13.63 -4.97 37.23
C VAL A 66 -13.15 -5.54 38.56
N SER A 67 -11.91 -5.26 39.00
CA SER A 67 -11.41 -5.75 40.28
C SER A 67 -12.23 -5.27 41.48
N LYS A 68 -12.81 -4.06 41.43
CA LYS A 68 -13.72 -3.56 42.48
C LYS A 68 -15.04 -4.33 42.50
N LEU A 69 -15.61 -4.63 41.33
CA LEU A 69 -16.84 -5.41 41.21
C LEU A 69 -16.65 -6.85 41.68
N GLU A 70 -15.54 -7.48 41.31
CA GLU A 70 -15.20 -8.84 41.76
C GLU A 70 -15.11 -8.92 43.29
N LYS A 71 -14.45 -7.94 43.93
CA LYS A 71 -14.38 -7.86 45.40
C LYS A 71 -15.75 -7.69 46.04
N HIS A 72 -16.62 -6.87 45.46
CA HIS A 72 -17.99 -6.69 45.98
C HIS A 72 -18.80 -7.99 45.82
N ALA A 73 -18.75 -8.62 44.66
CA ALA A 73 -19.45 -9.87 44.40
C ALA A 73 -18.99 -11.01 45.32
N ALA A 74 -17.70 -11.07 45.67
CA ALA A 74 -17.16 -12.06 46.60
C ALA A 74 -17.53 -11.78 48.08
N SER A 75 -17.98 -10.55 48.38
CA SER A 75 -18.36 -10.13 49.74
C SER A 75 -19.88 -10.20 50.02
N VAL A 76 -20.68 -10.55 49.01
CA VAL A 76 -22.14 -10.76 49.07
C VAL A 76 -22.43 -12.26 49.07
#